data_AF-A0A428DR83-F1
#
_entry.id   AF-A0A428DR83-F1
#
_cell.length_a   1.000
_cell.length_b   1.000
_cell.length_c   1.000
_cell.angle_alpha   90.00
_cell.angle_beta   90.00
_cell.angle_gamma   90.00
#
_symmetry.space_group_name_H-M   'P 1'
#
loop_
_entity.id
_entity.type
_entity.pdbx_description
1 polymer ?
#
loop_
_entity_poly.entity_id
_entity_poly.type
_entity_poly.pdbx_seq_one_letter_code
_entity_poly.pdbx_strand_id
1 'polypeptide(L)'
;MKNKNRVGLFFALASLSISMLNLGLIISKNHYKPQVVKLEQQVDELKKRKPVIIYQVDNAGGELIGTVTDKAIVDGHYTVTIGAYGKFLVTKEQYESINVGDDVPGYLKKRGG
;
A
#
# COMPACT_ATOMS: atom_id res chain seq x y z
N MET A 1 -19.94 64.73 -20.46
CA MET A 1 -20.51 63.93 -19.33
C MET A 1 -20.54 62.42 -19.55
N LYS A 2 -20.80 61.92 -20.77
CA LYS A 2 -20.92 60.47 -21.08
C LYS A 2 -19.69 59.59 -20.78
N ASN A 3 -18.45 60.11 -20.90
CA ASN A 3 -17.22 59.29 -20.77
C ASN A 3 -16.90 58.91 -19.31
N LYS A 4 -17.08 59.83 -18.35
CA LYS A 4 -16.84 59.57 -16.92
C LYS A 4 -17.73 58.44 -16.38
N ASN A 5 -18.97 58.35 -16.86
CA ASN A 5 -19.90 57.28 -16.46
C ASN A 5 -19.51 55.91 -17.03
N ARG A 6 -18.88 55.86 -18.21
CA ARG A 6 -18.38 54.60 -18.81
C ARG A 6 -17.14 54.08 -18.09
N VAL A 7 -16.25 54.98 -17.68
CA VAL A 7 -15.06 54.65 -16.88
C VAL A 7 -15.46 54.14 -15.49
N GLY A 8 -16.39 54.81 -14.82
CA GLY A 8 -16.93 54.35 -13.53
C GLY A 8 -17.61 52.98 -13.62
N LEU A 9 -18.39 52.74 -14.69
CA LEU A 9 -19.03 51.44 -14.94
C LEU A 9 -17.99 50.33 -15.16
N PHE A 10 -16.90 50.61 -15.87
CA PHE A 10 -15.82 49.65 -16.07
C PHE A 10 -15.16 49.23 -14.74
N PHE A 11 -14.86 50.20 -13.87
CA PHE A 11 -14.29 49.89 -12.55
C PHE A 11 -15.25 49.10 -11.66
N ALA A 12 -16.56 49.37 -11.73
CA ALA A 12 -17.57 48.61 -10.99
C ALA A 12 -17.67 47.15 -11.47
N LEU A 13 -17.59 46.93 -12.79
CA LEU A 13 -17.57 45.58 -13.35
C LEU A 13 -16.27 44.83 -13.02
N ALA A 14 -15.13 45.54 -13.07
CA ALA A 14 -13.84 44.97 -12.70
C ALA A 14 -13.82 44.56 -11.22
N SER A 15 -14.27 45.43 -10.30
CA SER A 15 -14.32 45.10 -8.87
C SER A 15 -15.30 43.95 -8.56
N LEU A 16 -16.44 43.90 -9.25
CA LEU A 16 -17.40 42.79 -9.14
C LEU A 16 -16.80 41.46 -9.65
N SER A 17 -16.06 41.49 -10.76
CA SER A 17 -15.42 40.28 -11.29
C SER A 17 -14.36 39.72 -10.32
N ILE A 18 -13.57 40.60 -9.71
CA ILE A 18 -12.54 40.23 -8.73
C ILE A 18 -13.19 39.67 -7.45
N SER A 19 -14.29 40.28 -6.99
CA SER A 19 -15.00 39.79 -5.80
C SER A 19 -15.65 38.41 -6.05
N MET A 20 -16.23 38.20 -7.23
CA MET A 20 -16.77 36.89 -7.63
C MET A 20 -15.68 35.81 -7.73
N LEU A 21 -14.51 36.14 -8.29
CA LEU A 21 -13.38 35.22 -8.34
C LEU A 21 -12.92 34.81 -6.93
N ASN A 22 -12.77 35.76 -6.01
CA ASN A 22 -12.39 35.50 -4.63
C ASN A 22 -13.40 34.61 -3.91
N LEU A 23 -14.70 34.85 -4.13
CA LEU A 23 -15.76 34.02 -3.55
C LEU A 23 -15.70 32.57 -4.08
N GLY A 24 -15.46 32.39 -5.38
CA GLY A 24 -15.27 31.07 -5.99
C GLY A 24 -14.09 30.30 -5.38
N LEU A 25 -12.97 30.99 -5.13
CA LEU A 25 -11.79 30.40 -4.50
C LEU A 25 -12.07 29.95 -3.04
N ILE A 26 -12.81 30.75 -2.28
CA ILE A 26 -13.19 30.42 -0.89
C ILE A 26 -14.09 29.19 -0.84
N ILE A 27 -15.13 29.17 -1.69
CA ILE A 27 -16.08 28.05 -1.77
C ILE A 27 -15.35 26.77 -2.18
N SER A 28 -14.51 26.85 -3.22
CA SER A 28 -13.68 25.74 -3.69
C SER A 28 -12.81 25.19 -2.55
N LYS A 29 -12.05 26.06 -1.88
CA LYS A 29 -11.18 25.65 -0.76
C LYS A 29 -11.98 24.95 0.35
N ASN A 30 -13.16 25.47 0.70
CA ASN A 30 -13.98 24.87 1.75
C ASN A 30 -14.56 23.51 1.33
N HIS A 31 -14.92 23.35 0.06
CA HIS A 31 -15.46 22.10 -0.48
C HIS A 31 -14.42 20.97 -0.52
N TYR A 32 -13.18 21.27 -0.89
CA TYR A 32 -12.11 20.27 -1.00
C TYR A 32 -11.38 19.99 0.32
N LYS A 33 -11.41 20.92 1.29
CA LYS A 33 -10.76 20.76 2.60
C LYS A 33 -11.03 19.40 3.29
N PRO A 34 -12.27 18.90 3.42
CA PRO A 34 -12.51 17.61 4.08
C PRO A 34 -11.89 16.43 3.32
N GLN A 35 -11.85 16.49 1.99
CA GLN A 35 -11.27 15.44 1.15
C GLN A 35 -9.75 15.40 1.33
N VAL A 36 -9.12 16.58 1.34
CA VAL A 36 -7.67 16.72 1.58
C VAL A 36 -7.30 16.19 2.96
N VAL A 37 -8.04 16.56 4.01
CA VAL A 37 -7.78 16.05 5.38
C VAL A 37 -7.91 14.54 5.44
N LYS A 38 -8.94 13.96 4.79
CA LYS A 38 -9.11 12.50 4.72
C LYS A 38 -7.95 11.81 4.00
N LEU A 39 -7.50 12.37 2.88
CA LEU A 39 -6.36 11.87 2.11
C LEU A 39 -5.07 11.96 2.93
N GLU A 40 -4.83 13.08 3.62
CA GLU A 40 -3.68 13.25 4.50
C GLU A 40 -3.68 12.21 5.63
N GLN A 41 -4.83 11.93 6.24
CA GLN A 41 -4.97 10.88 7.25
C GLN A 41 -4.65 9.49 6.70
N GLN A 42 -5.16 9.14 5.51
CA GLN A 42 -4.87 7.86 4.86
C GLN A 42 -3.38 7.73 4.55
N VAL A 43 -2.74 8.80 4.06
CA VAL A 43 -1.30 8.80 3.79
C VAL A 43 -0.50 8.64 5.09
N ASP A 44 -0.88 9.31 6.18
CA ASP A 44 -0.21 9.15 7.48
C ASP A 44 -0.35 7.72 8.03
N GLU A 45 -1.53 7.11 7.89
CA GLU A 45 -1.76 5.72 8.26
C GLU A 45 -0.89 4.77 7.44
N LEU A 46 -0.83 4.95 6.12
CA LEU A 46 0.02 4.14 5.24
C LEU A 46 1.51 4.32 5.55
N LYS A 47 1.96 5.52 5.89
CA LYS A 47 3.35 5.79 6.30
C LYS A 47 3.72 5.13 7.62
N LYS A 48 2.77 5.01 8.55
CA LYS A 48 2.97 4.31 9.84
C LYS A 48 3.07 2.80 9.68
N ARG A 49 2.47 2.23 8.64
CA ARG A 49 2.59 0.80 8.34
C ARG A 49 4.01 0.52 7.85
N LYS A 50 4.68 -0.47 8.45
CA LYS A 50 5.95 -0.97 7.91
C LYS A 50 5.69 -1.53 6.50
N PRO A 51 6.53 -1.24 5.49
CA PRO A 51 6.35 -1.81 4.16
C PRO A 51 6.39 -3.34 4.26
N VAL A 52 5.27 -4.00 3.96
CA VAL A 52 5.18 -5.45 3.84
C VAL A 52 5.13 -5.77 2.35
N ILE A 53 6.13 -6.49 1.87
CA ILE A 53 6.10 -7.05 0.51
C ILE A 53 5.27 -8.33 0.58
N ILE A 54 4.07 -8.29 0.01
CA ILE A 54 3.20 -9.46 -0.11
C ILE A 54 3.42 -10.05 -1.50
N TYR A 55 4.08 -11.20 -1.57
CA TYR A 55 4.13 -11.98 -2.81
C TYR A 55 2.81 -12.74 -2.95
N GLN A 56 1.94 -12.27 -3.84
CA GLN A 56 0.82 -13.09 -4.31
C GLN A 56 1.39 -14.15 -5.24
N VAL A 57 1.33 -15.41 -4.81
CA VAL A 57 1.59 -16.57 -5.65
C VAL A 57 0.25 -17.07 -6.20
N ASP A 58 0.25 -17.50 -7.47
CA ASP A 58 -0.90 -18.04 -8.21
C ASP A 58 -1.22 -19.50 -7.86
N ASN A 59 -0.56 -20.05 -6.83
CA ASN A 59 -0.72 -21.43 -6.37
C ASN A 59 -1.89 -21.64 -5.37
N ALA A 60 -2.75 -20.63 -5.17
CA ALA A 60 -3.87 -20.73 -4.24
C ALA A 60 -4.72 -21.99 -4.51
N GLY A 61 -4.86 -22.86 -3.51
CA GLY A 61 -5.50 -24.18 -3.62
C GLY A 61 -4.63 -25.37 -4.04
N GLY A 62 -3.33 -25.17 -4.31
CA GLY A 62 -2.39 -26.27 -4.64
C GLY A 62 -1.78 -26.93 -3.40
N GLU A 63 -1.75 -28.28 -3.35
CA GLU A 63 -1.06 -28.99 -2.29
C GLU A 63 0.46 -28.98 -2.53
N LEU A 64 1.23 -28.61 -1.51
CA LEU A 64 2.69 -28.67 -1.55
C LEU A 64 3.14 -30.14 -1.36
N ILE A 65 3.59 -30.78 -2.44
CA ILE A 65 3.97 -32.20 -2.46
C ILE A 65 5.46 -32.33 -2.76
N GLY A 66 6.22 -32.93 -1.84
CA GLY A 66 7.63 -33.20 -2.05
C GLY A 66 8.36 -33.51 -0.75
N THR A 67 9.69 -33.52 -0.84
CA THR A 67 10.59 -33.72 0.30
C THR A 67 11.47 -32.51 0.53
N VAL A 68 11.98 -32.41 1.74
CA VAL A 68 12.97 -31.39 2.13
C VAL A 68 14.30 -31.75 1.50
N THR A 69 14.83 -30.84 0.68
CA THR A 69 16.07 -31.05 -0.08
C THR A 69 17.27 -30.36 0.54
N ASP A 70 17.04 -29.29 1.32
CA ASP A 70 18.11 -28.53 1.96
C ASP A 70 17.59 -27.78 3.20
N LYS A 71 18.52 -27.44 4.10
CA LYS A 71 18.27 -26.67 5.32
C LYS A 71 19.41 -25.68 5.53
N ALA A 72 19.08 -24.40 5.64
CA ALA A 72 20.06 -23.35 5.80
C ALA A 72 19.61 -22.27 6.78
N ILE A 73 20.57 -21.64 7.47
CA ILE A 73 20.36 -20.43 8.25
C ILE A 73 20.93 -19.26 7.45
N VAL A 74 20.06 -18.34 7.03
CA VAL A 74 20.43 -17.16 6.22
C VAL A 74 20.13 -15.93 7.04
N ASP A 75 21.16 -15.11 7.32
CA ASP A 75 21.02 -13.87 8.10
C ASP A 75 20.27 -14.06 9.44
N GLY A 76 20.54 -15.16 10.15
CA GLY A 76 19.90 -15.51 11.42
C GLY A 76 18.48 -16.09 11.30
N HIS A 77 17.97 -16.29 10.08
CA HIS A 77 16.66 -16.86 9.80
C HIS A 77 16.76 -18.32 9.38
N TYR A 78 15.90 -19.17 9.94
CA TYR A 78 15.89 -20.60 9.66
C TYR A 78 15.06 -20.91 8.42
N THR A 79 15.68 -21.57 7.44
CA THR A 79 15.05 -21.85 6.15
C THR A 79 15.15 -23.31 5.76
N VAL A 80 14.09 -23.84 5.14
CA VAL A 80 14.05 -25.19 4.57
C VAL A 80 13.68 -25.12 3.09
N THR A 81 14.36 -25.89 2.25
CA THR A 81 14.13 -25.89 0.81
C THR A 81 13.33 -27.13 0.44
N ILE A 82 12.16 -26.94 -0.17
CA ILE A 82 11.37 -28.02 -0.75
C ILE A 82 11.62 -28.02 -2.26
N GLY A 83 12.08 -29.15 -2.80
CA GLY A 83 12.68 -29.25 -4.14
C GLY A 83 12.07 -28.33 -5.20
N ALA A 84 10.93 -28.71 -5.79
CA ALA A 84 10.31 -27.97 -6.89
C ALA A 84 9.68 -26.61 -6.49
N TYR A 85 9.59 -26.30 -5.19
CA TYR A 85 8.84 -25.15 -4.68
C TYR A 85 9.74 -24.01 -4.17
N GLY A 86 10.98 -24.33 -3.77
CA GLY A 86 11.94 -23.35 -3.27
C GLY A 86 12.03 -23.28 -1.74
N LYS A 87 12.41 -22.12 -1.23
CA LYS A 87 12.85 -21.91 0.16
C LYS A 87 11.76 -21.33 1.05
N PHE A 88 11.53 -21.95 2.20
CA PHE A 88 10.52 -21.59 3.19
C PHE A 88 11.16 -21.11 4.48
N LEU A 89 10.64 -20.01 5.02
CA LEU A 89 11.00 -19.52 6.34
C LEU A 89 10.22 -20.29 7.42
N VAL A 90 10.94 -20.82 8.41
CA VAL A 90 10.39 -21.59 9.53
C VAL A 90 10.90 -21.06 10.87
N THR A 91 10.28 -21.46 11.97
CA THR A 91 10.83 -21.17 13.30
C THR A 91 12.03 -22.07 13.58
N LYS A 92 12.80 -21.72 14.61
CA LYS A 92 13.94 -22.55 15.05
C LYS A 92 13.50 -23.97 15.40
N GLU A 93 12.41 -24.09 16.15
CA GLU A 93 11.88 -25.37 16.62
C GLU A 93 11.42 -26.23 15.44
N GLN A 94 10.76 -25.61 14.45
CA GLN A 94 10.38 -26.28 13.20
C GLN A 94 11.61 -26.73 12.42
N TYR A 95 12.62 -25.86 12.30
CA TYR A 95 13.87 -26.21 11.64
C TYR A 95 14.54 -27.39 12.30
N GLU A 96 14.66 -27.42 13.63
CA GLU A 96 15.29 -28.53 14.36
C GLU A 96 14.48 -29.84 14.24
N SER A 97 13.16 -29.77 14.08
CA SER A 97 12.29 -30.94 13.95
C SER A 97 12.30 -31.63 12.58
N ILE A 98 12.81 -30.97 11.53
CA ILE A 98 12.78 -31.45 10.15
C ILE A 98 14.17 -31.92 9.74
N ASN A 99 14.29 -33.02 9.01
CA ASN A 99 15.53 -33.46 8.38
C ASN A 99 15.46 -33.37 6.85
N VAL A 100 16.63 -33.31 6.22
CA VAL A 100 16.73 -33.44 4.76
C VAL A 100 16.33 -34.85 4.37
N GLY A 101 15.42 -34.98 3.41
CA GLY A 101 14.80 -36.24 3.00
C GLY A 101 13.40 -36.46 3.59
N ASP A 102 13.01 -35.72 4.63
CA ASP A 102 11.67 -35.83 5.21
C ASP A 102 10.60 -35.31 4.25
N ASP A 103 9.41 -35.91 4.31
CA ASP A 103 8.23 -35.40 3.64
C ASP A 103 7.87 -33.99 4.14
N VAL A 104 7.25 -33.19 3.26
CA VAL A 104 6.79 -31.84 3.60
C VAL A 104 5.83 -31.88 4.81
N PRO A 105 6.16 -31.16 5.90
CA PRO A 105 5.29 -31.06 7.06
C PRO A 105 3.95 -30.40 6.73
N GLY A 106 2.87 -30.88 7.35
CA GLY A 106 1.51 -30.41 7.07
C GLY A 106 1.28 -28.90 7.24
N TYR A 107 2.04 -28.23 8.12
CA TYR A 107 1.95 -26.78 8.29
C TYR A 107 2.58 -25.98 7.12
N LEU A 108 3.50 -26.57 6.35
CA LEU A 108 4.00 -25.99 5.11
C LEU A 108 3.03 -26.26 3.94
N LYS A 109 2.35 -27.42 3.94
CA LYS A 109 1.30 -27.73 2.95
C LYS A 109 0.17 -26.71 2.94
N LYS A 110 -0.26 -26.25 4.13
CA LYS A 110 -1.34 -25.26 4.28
C LYS A 110 -0.95 -23.82 3.92
N ARG A 111 0.34 -23.52 3.76
CA ARG A 111 0.83 -22.18 3.38
C ARG A 111 0.88 -21.95 1.88
N GLY A 112 0.83 -23.02 1.07
CA GLY A 112 0.77 -22.93 -0.39
C GLY A 112 -0.65 -22.79 -0.96
N GLY A 113 -1.68 -22.84 -0.09
CA GLY A 113 -3.09 -22.75 -0.47
C GLY A 113 -3.67 -21.34 -0.39
#